data_AF-A0A0F6YI23-F1
#
_entry.id   AF-A0A0F6YI23-F1
#
_cell.length_a   1.000
_cell.length_b   1.000
_cell.length_c   1.000
_cell.angle_alpha   90.00
_cell.angle_beta   90.00
_cell.angle_gamma   90.00
#
_symmetry.space_group_name_H-M   'P 1'
#
loop_
_entity.id
_entity.type
_entity.pdbx_description
1 polymer ?
#
loop_
_entity_poly.entity_id
_entity_poly.type
_entity_poly.pdbx_seq_one_letter_code
_entity_poly.pdbx_strand_id
1 'polypeptide(L)'
;MVSDADEGAPPSGSWLFHAALIAGVLPVLGLPIVALATAVAWRASQGRDARERRWAKRLSGLLAIDVIAAVVVVATSLGVLPAAEQTLAPSGPRIGVAIDEAHTGEGLRVADVLEGSPADDAGIVAGDVLLRANGAPIASLEALRGALGASEGDVAIELRRGDAIERVEVAPVEGALGARERCGEVRAADLVPGLGSLVSYGVVLLGAMALAVLGWRRGVRGGVPTLVPFVAIPPLGALVGSGIAVLACRFGGEDLVLEIALLGSEIVLVAMAAGAVWLASRRWEGDTPTLDGDPPMSVPRVVALGVMYVATWVPRVLVLAMPLFAAARALGVEGGSEALGEVLGGDRAPIALVMTFVAGAVLAPLGEELLFRGLLVPWLARVVTPWSAIVVSALLFGALHDAHGMARIGPMTIGLVLGWARLRSGTLIAPIAIHAIVNSIALTIGWLTS
;
A
#
# COMPACT_ATOMS: atom_id res chain seq x y z
N MET A 1 10.89 10.29 -51.05
CA MET A 1 9.83 11.32 -50.97
C MET A 1 8.99 11.02 -49.74
N VAL A 2 9.36 11.62 -48.62
CA VAL A 2 8.46 11.77 -47.47
C VAL A 2 7.50 12.87 -47.89
N SER A 3 6.20 12.61 -47.92
CA SER A 3 5.22 13.60 -48.39
C SER A 3 5.09 14.72 -47.38
N ASP A 4 5.18 15.97 -47.83
CA ASP A 4 4.95 17.23 -47.09
C ASP A 4 3.48 17.42 -46.62
N ALA A 5 2.73 16.33 -46.38
CA ALA A 5 1.33 16.37 -45.98
C ALA A 5 1.11 16.43 -44.46
N ASP A 6 2.18 16.43 -43.66
CA ASP A 6 2.10 16.36 -42.18
C ASP A 6 2.51 17.67 -41.47
N GLU A 7 3.01 18.67 -42.20
CA GLU A 7 3.33 20.00 -41.66
C GLU A 7 2.05 20.84 -41.47
N GLY A 8 1.30 20.55 -40.40
CA GLY A 8 0.12 21.32 -40.01
C GLY A 8 -1.01 20.51 -39.38
N ALA A 9 -0.89 19.18 -39.32
CA ALA A 9 -1.88 18.37 -38.61
C ALA A 9 -1.79 18.66 -37.09
N PRO A 10 -2.91 18.98 -36.41
CA PRO A 10 -2.88 19.15 -34.97
C PRO A 10 -2.42 17.84 -34.30
N PRO A 11 -1.60 17.93 -33.23
CA PRO A 11 -1.05 16.76 -32.57
C PRO A 11 -2.17 15.80 -32.16
N SER A 12 -1.91 14.49 -32.29
CA SER A 12 -2.92 13.48 -31.93
C SER A 12 -3.39 13.64 -30.48
N GLY A 13 -4.66 13.35 -30.21
CA GLY A 13 -5.21 13.42 -28.85
C GLY A 13 -4.45 12.54 -27.85
N SER A 14 -3.87 11.43 -28.32
CA SER A 14 -2.97 10.59 -27.53
C SER A 14 -1.71 11.35 -27.13
N TRP A 15 -1.05 12.05 -28.05
CA TRP A 15 0.15 12.82 -27.72
C TRP A 15 -0.18 13.93 -26.73
N LEU A 16 -1.26 14.68 -26.99
CA LEU A 16 -1.71 15.76 -26.10
C LEU A 16 -2.00 15.26 -24.69
N PHE A 17 -2.66 14.09 -24.55
CA PHE A 17 -2.93 13.48 -23.26
C PHE A 17 -1.64 13.19 -22.48
N HIS A 18 -0.67 12.51 -23.09
CA HIS A 18 0.57 12.14 -22.41
C HIS A 18 1.44 13.37 -22.09
N ALA A 19 1.51 14.34 -23.00
CA ALA A 19 2.22 15.59 -22.77
C ALA A 19 1.60 16.38 -21.60
N ALA A 20 0.27 16.48 -21.56
CA ALA A 20 -0.45 17.13 -20.46
C ALA A 20 -0.24 16.40 -19.13
N LEU A 21 -0.26 15.07 -19.14
CA LEU A 21 -0.03 14.26 -17.94
C LEU A 21 1.38 14.46 -17.36
N ILE A 22 2.40 14.51 -18.20
CA ILE A 22 3.80 14.79 -17.81
C ILE A 22 3.95 16.24 -17.34
N ALA A 23 3.41 17.21 -18.09
CA ALA A 23 3.47 18.62 -17.71
C ALA A 23 2.73 18.90 -16.39
N GLY A 24 1.70 18.10 -16.10
CA GLY A 24 0.91 18.15 -14.88
C GLY A 24 1.34 17.19 -13.79
N VAL A 25 2.62 16.82 -13.68
CA VAL A 25 3.12 16.03 -12.53
C VAL A 25 2.74 16.69 -11.20
N LEU A 26 2.74 18.03 -11.15
CA LEU A 26 2.20 18.81 -10.04
C LEU A 26 0.79 19.29 -10.42
N PRO A 27 -0.29 18.68 -9.89
CA PRO A 27 -1.66 18.89 -10.39
C PRO A 27 -2.11 20.36 -10.34
N VAL A 28 -1.58 21.15 -9.40
CA VAL A 28 -1.90 22.58 -9.28
C VAL A 28 -1.17 23.42 -10.34
N LEU A 29 0.13 23.19 -10.52
CA LEU A 29 0.96 23.99 -11.43
C LEU A 29 0.69 23.64 -12.91
N GLY A 30 0.31 22.39 -13.19
CA GLY A 30 0.00 21.92 -14.53
C GLY A 30 -1.40 22.27 -15.03
N LEU A 31 -2.30 22.77 -14.17
CA LEU A 31 -3.71 22.97 -14.50
C LEU A 31 -3.93 23.82 -15.78
N PRO A 32 -3.21 24.96 -16.00
CA PRO A 32 -3.38 25.73 -17.24
C PRO A 32 -2.98 24.95 -18.49
N ILE A 33 -1.95 24.10 -18.39
CA ILE A 33 -1.47 23.27 -19.50
C ILE A 33 -2.50 22.18 -19.83
N VAL A 34 -3.03 21.51 -18.81
CA VAL A 34 -4.06 20.47 -18.97
C VAL A 34 -5.36 21.07 -19.52
N ALA A 35 -5.75 22.26 -19.06
CA ALA A 35 -6.91 22.98 -19.58
C ALA A 35 -6.74 23.35 -21.06
N LEU A 36 -5.57 23.89 -21.44
CA LEU A 36 -5.23 24.21 -22.82
C LEU A 36 -5.24 22.94 -23.69
N ALA A 37 -4.58 21.87 -23.26
CA ALA A 37 -4.54 20.60 -23.97
C ALA A 37 -5.95 20.02 -24.17
N THR A 38 -6.82 20.13 -23.16
CA THR A 38 -8.22 19.70 -23.23
C THR A 38 -9.00 20.51 -24.27
N ALA A 39 -8.83 21.84 -24.28
CA ALA A 39 -9.49 22.71 -25.26
C ALA A 39 -9.01 22.41 -26.69
N VAL A 40 -7.70 22.21 -26.89
CA VAL A 40 -7.11 21.82 -28.18
C VAL A 40 -7.65 20.47 -28.64
N ALA A 41 -7.71 19.47 -27.75
CA ALA A 41 -8.22 18.14 -28.08
C ALA A 41 -9.70 18.15 -28.46
N TRP A 42 -10.55 18.93 -27.75
CA TRP A 42 -11.96 19.07 -28.12
C TRP A 42 -12.13 19.74 -29.48
N ARG A 43 -11.38 20.82 -29.76
CA ARG A 43 -11.37 21.46 -31.09
C ARG A 43 -10.95 20.48 -32.18
N ALA A 44 -9.87 19.75 -31.96
CA ALA A 44 -9.37 18.74 -32.90
C ALA A 44 -10.35 17.56 -33.09
N SER A 45 -11.19 17.25 -32.08
CA SER A 45 -12.15 16.16 -32.15
C SER A 45 -13.43 16.47 -32.94
N GLN A 46 -13.72 17.75 -33.21
CA GLN A 46 -14.88 18.16 -34.00
C GLN A 46 -14.68 17.75 -35.47
N GLY A 47 -15.51 16.83 -35.96
CA GLY A 47 -15.41 16.30 -37.33
C GLY A 47 -14.39 15.16 -37.54
N ARG A 48 -13.66 14.71 -36.50
CA ARG A 48 -12.71 13.59 -36.57
C ARG A 48 -13.31 12.23 -36.15
N ASP A 49 -12.51 11.17 -36.22
CA ASP A 49 -12.91 9.79 -35.88
C ASP A 49 -13.31 9.62 -34.38
N ALA A 50 -13.85 8.45 -34.04
CA ALA A 50 -14.25 8.15 -32.66
C ALA A 50 -13.09 8.08 -31.66
N ARG A 51 -11.85 7.86 -32.12
CA ARG A 51 -10.64 7.73 -31.28
C ARG A 51 -10.20 9.08 -30.74
N GLU A 52 -10.19 10.13 -31.56
CA GLU A 52 -9.86 11.49 -31.11
C GLU A 52 -10.86 11.99 -30.06
N ARG A 53 -12.15 11.69 -30.25
CA ARG A 53 -13.18 11.96 -29.21
C ARG A 53 -12.92 11.21 -27.90
N ARG A 54 -12.42 9.96 -27.94
CA ARG A 54 -12.06 9.23 -26.71
C ARG A 54 -10.91 9.90 -25.97
N TRP A 55 -9.89 10.39 -26.67
CA TRP A 55 -8.78 11.10 -26.04
C TRP A 55 -9.20 12.46 -25.46
N ALA A 56 -10.05 13.22 -26.15
CA ALA A 56 -10.61 14.46 -25.61
C ALA A 56 -11.38 14.23 -24.30
N LYS A 57 -12.16 13.14 -24.22
CA LYS A 57 -12.84 12.72 -22.99
C LYS A 57 -11.86 12.34 -21.88
N ARG A 58 -10.78 11.61 -22.18
CA ARG A 58 -9.72 11.25 -21.21
C ARG A 58 -9.02 12.50 -20.66
N LEU A 59 -8.69 13.47 -21.53
CA LEU A 59 -8.14 14.77 -21.13
C LEU A 59 -9.11 15.55 -20.23
N SER A 60 -10.41 15.55 -20.55
CA SER A 60 -11.43 16.19 -19.72
C SER A 60 -11.53 15.56 -18.33
N GLY A 61 -11.40 14.22 -18.25
CA GLY A 61 -11.32 13.51 -16.98
C GLY A 61 -10.07 13.89 -16.17
N LEU A 62 -8.91 13.98 -16.82
CA LEU A 62 -7.67 14.45 -16.18
C LEU A 62 -7.82 15.87 -15.65
N LEU A 63 -8.38 16.79 -16.46
CA LEU A 63 -8.65 18.16 -16.05
C LEU A 63 -9.57 18.20 -14.82
N ALA A 64 -10.65 17.42 -14.79
CA ALA A 64 -11.57 17.36 -13.65
C ALA A 64 -10.86 16.91 -12.37
N ILE A 65 -10.00 15.89 -12.47
CA ILE A 65 -9.19 15.42 -11.35
C ILE A 65 -8.23 16.52 -10.86
N ASP A 66 -7.54 17.19 -11.78
CA ASP A 66 -6.57 18.24 -11.44
C ASP A 66 -7.26 19.48 -10.83
N VAL A 67 -8.49 19.81 -11.27
CA VAL A 67 -9.31 20.84 -10.61
C VAL A 67 -9.66 20.44 -9.18
N ILE A 68 -10.10 19.20 -8.95
CA ILE A 68 -10.43 18.72 -7.59
C ILE A 68 -9.18 18.75 -6.71
N ALA A 69 -8.04 18.28 -7.21
CA ALA A 69 -6.77 18.32 -6.50
C ALA A 69 -6.36 19.77 -6.17
N ALA A 70 -6.52 20.71 -7.11
CA ALA A 70 -6.26 22.13 -6.86
C ALA A 70 -7.17 22.72 -5.79
N VAL A 71 -8.46 22.37 -5.80
CA VAL A 71 -9.41 22.79 -4.75
C VAL A 71 -8.97 22.25 -3.39
N VAL A 72 -8.57 20.98 -3.31
CA VAL A 72 -8.05 20.39 -2.05
C VAL A 72 -6.81 21.15 -1.57
N VAL A 73 -5.82 21.39 -2.44
CA VAL A 73 -4.60 22.13 -2.05
C VAL A 73 -4.91 23.55 -1.57
N VAL A 74 -5.80 24.26 -2.26
CA VAL A 74 -6.21 25.62 -1.85
C VAL A 74 -6.96 25.58 -0.51
N ALA A 75 -7.90 24.65 -0.35
CA ALA A 75 -8.65 24.51 0.90
C ALA A 75 -7.75 24.18 2.08
N THR A 76 -6.76 23.29 1.90
CA THR A 76 -5.75 22.99 2.92
C THR A 76 -4.86 24.19 3.22
N SER A 77 -4.39 24.90 2.18
CA SER A 77 -3.55 26.10 2.33
C SER A 77 -4.26 27.25 3.07
N LEU A 78 -5.58 27.34 2.93
CA LEU A 78 -6.42 28.33 3.64
C LEU A 78 -6.85 27.86 5.04
N GLY A 79 -6.45 26.66 5.47
CA GLY A 79 -6.84 26.08 6.76
C GLY A 79 -8.30 25.64 6.84
N VAL A 80 -9.00 25.54 5.69
CA VAL A 80 -10.38 25.03 5.62
C VAL A 80 -10.41 23.51 5.80
N LEU A 81 -9.42 22.82 5.21
CA LEU A 81 -9.17 21.41 5.46
C LEU A 81 -7.91 21.29 6.33
N PRO A 82 -7.91 20.43 7.36
CA PRO A 82 -6.70 20.18 8.11
C PRO A 82 -5.67 19.53 7.17
N ALA A 83 -4.41 19.95 7.28
CA ALA A 83 -3.34 19.24 6.61
C ALA A 83 -3.32 17.81 7.16
N ALA A 84 -3.48 16.83 6.26
CA ALA A 84 -3.17 15.46 6.60
C ALA A 84 -1.64 15.38 6.69
N GLU A 85 -1.07 15.71 7.84
CA GLU A 85 0.22 15.13 8.20
C GLU A 85 0.02 13.63 8.13
N GLN A 86 0.60 12.94 7.16
CA GLN A 86 0.83 11.52 7.38
C GLN A 86 1.80 11.49 8.55
N THR A 87 1.30 11.22 9.75
CA THR A 87 2.20 10.69 10.77
C THR A 87 2.58 9.31 10.23
N LEU A 88 3.64 9.28 9.40
CA LEU A 88 4.59 8.17 9.49
C LEU A 88 4.72 7.93 10.98
N ALA A 89 4.30 6.74 11.45
CA ALA A 89 4.28 6.44 12.87
C ALA A 89 5.58 6.98 13.47
N PRO A 90 5.53 7.90 14.45
CA PRO A 90 6.68 8.75 14.74
C PRO A 90 7.93 7.90 14.96
N SER A 91 8.95 8.09 14.13
CA SER A 91 10.21 7.33 14.16
C SER A 91 11.10 7.69 15.35
N GLY A 92 10.62 8.55 16.24
CA GLY A 92 11.34 8.95 17.44
C GLY A 92 11.45 7.82 18.47
N PRO A 93 12.42 7.90 19.39
CA PRO A 93 12.68 6.89 20.39
C PRO A 93 11.47 6.58 21.27
N ARG A 94 11.35 5.29 21.62
CA ARG A 94 10.22 4.75 22.38
C ARG A 94 10.70 3.82 23.48
N ILE A 95 9.81 3.57 24.44
CA ILE A 95 10.07 2.67 25.58
C ILE A 95 9.08 1.50 25.69
N GLY A 96 7.99 1.48 24.93
CA GLY A 96 7.10 0.30 24.87
C GLY A 96 5.88 0.38 25.79
N VAL A 97 5.38 1.58 26.05
CA VAL A 97 4.16 1.79 26.86
C VAL A 97 2.97 2.16 25.97
N ALA A 98 1.82 1.56 26.23
CA ALA A 98 0.52 2.04 25.77
C ALA A 98 -0.06 2.98 26.83
N ILE A 99 -0.68 4.08 26.41
CA ILE A 99 -1.16 5.14 27.30
C ILE A 99 -2.68 5.11 27.36
N ASP A 100 -3.24 5.27 28.57
CA ASP A 100 -4.67 5.46 28.78
C ASP A 100 -5.05 6.91 28.48
N GLU A 101 -5.54 7.16 27.26
CA GLU A 101 -5.94 8.50 26.82
C GLU A 101 -7.15 9.06 27.56
N ALA A 102 -7.93 8.22 28.26
CA ALA A 102 -9.07 8.69 29.07
C ALA A 102 -8.62 9.29 30.42
N HIS A 103 -7.34 9.16 30.77
CA HIS A 103 -6.81 9.71 32.01
C HIS A 103 -6.67 11.23 31.94
N THR A 104 -7.40 11.94 32.80
CA THR A 104 -7.36 13.42 32.90
C THR A 104 -6.55 13.94 34.09
N GLY A 105 -5.78 13.06 34.75
CA GLY A 105 -4.94 13.42 35.89
C GLY A 105 -3.58 13.98 35.48
N GLU A 106 -2.74 14.29 36.47
CA GLU A 106 -1.36 14.71 36.23
C GLU A 106 -0.50 13.53 35.75
N GLY A 107 0.18 13.71 34.62
CA GLY A 107 1.06 12.72 34.00
C GLY A 107 0.37 11.87 32.94
N LEU A 108 1.08 10.86 32.43
CA LEU A 108 0.52 9.87 31.50
C LEU A 108 0.31 8.54 32.21
N ARG A 109 -0.93 8.06 32.25
CA ARG A 109 -1.24 6.74 32.79
C ARG A 109 -0.90 5.66 31.76
N VAL A 110 -0.13 4.67 32.18
CA VAL A 110 0.19 3.48 31.41
C VAL A 110 -1.04 2.57 31.40
N ALA A 111 -1.61 2.33 30.22
CA ALA A 111 -2.68 1.37 30.01
C ALA A 111 -2.14 -0.06 29.95
N ASP A 112 -1.02 -0.24 29.26
CA ASP A 112 -0.38 -1.53 29.04
C ASP A 112 1.13 -1.35 28.77
N VAL A 113 1.91 -2.40 28.96
CA VAL A 113 3.36 -2.41 28.71
C VAL A 113 3.70 -3.57 27.80
N LEU A 114 4.44 -3.29 26.73
CA LEU A 114 4.88 -4.30 25.78
C LEU A 114 5.94 -5.20 26.43
N GLU A 115 5.69 -6.49 26.48
CA GLU A 115 6.60 -7.48 27.05
C GLU A 115 7.97 -7.47 26.33
N GLY A 116 9.05 -7.50 27.09
CA GLY A 116 10.43 -7.45 26.60
C GLY A 116 10.88 -6.08 26.06
N SER A 117 10.07 -5.03 26.22
CA SER A 117 10.43 -3.64 25.88
C SER A 117 11.31 -2.97 26.93
N PRO A 118 11.93 -1.82 26.63
CA PRO A 118 12.68 -1.06 27.64
C PRO A 118 11.89 -0.71 28.89
N ALA A 119 10.59 -0.41 28.76
CA ALA A 119 9.71 -0.12 29.88
C ALA A 119 9.49 -1.36 30.75
N ASP A 120 9.32 -2.54 30.14
CA ASP A 120 9.21 -3.82 30.85
C ASP A 120 10.53 -4.18 31.58
N ASP A 121 11.66 -4.04 30.89
CA ASP A 121 12.99 -4.25 31.48
C ASP A 121 13.26 -3.28 32.66
N ALA A 122 12.71 -2.06 32.59
CA ALA A 122 12.75 -1.07 33.67
C ALA A 122 11.69 -1.29 34.77
N GLY A 123 10.84 -2.31 34.61
CA GLY A 123 9.81 -2.70 35.58
C GLY A 123 8.61 -1.75 35.63
N ILE A 124 8.33 -1.00 34.56
CA ILE A 124 7.10 -0.22 34.41
C ILE A 124 5.94 -1.19 34.18
N VAL A 125 4.79 -0.93 34.80
CA VAL A 125 3.60 -1.78 34.68
C VAL A 125 2.34 -0.98 34.37
N ALA A 126 1.31 -1.67 33.87
CA ALA A 126 -0.01 -1.09 33.69
C ALA A 126 -0.53 -0.46 35.00
N GLY A 127 -1.05 0.76 34.89
CA GLY A 127 -1.53 1.57 36.02
C GLY A 127 -0.52 2.56 36.57
N ASP A 128 0.76 2.46 36.22
CA ASP A 128 1.77 3.48 36.54
C ASP A 128 1.40 4.82 35.88
N VAL A 129 1.73 5.94 36.52
CA VAL A 129 1.54 7.28 35.94
C VAL A 129 2.90 7.95 35.78
N LEU A 130 3.33 8.15 34.54
CA LEU A 130 4.60 8.77 34.20
C LEU A 130 4.51 10.29 34.42
N LEU A 131 5.36 10.82 35.28
CA LEU A 131 5.31 12.23 35.72
C LEU A 131 6.41 13.08 35.10
N ARG A 132 7.64 12.57 35.10
CA ARG A 132 8.81 13.30 34.58
C ARG A 132 9.79 12.39 33.86
N ALA A 133 10.49 12.94 32.88
CA ALA A 133 11.62 12.31 32.19
C ALA A 133 12.83 13.24 32.30
N ASN A 134 13.92 12.78 32.90
CA ASN A 134 15.12 13.59 33.20
C ASN A 134 14.78 14.93 33.89
N GLY A 135 13.76 14.92 34.76
CA GLY A 135 13.26 16.10 35.49
C GLY A 135 12.27 16.99 34.72
N ALA A 136 12.12 16.80 33.40
CA ALA A 136 11.13 17.50 32.58
C ALA A 136 9.74 16.87 32.75
N PRO A 137 8.66 17.67 32.91
CA PRO A 137 7.31 17.14 33.12
C PRO A 137 6.77 16.44 31.87
N ILE A 138 6.15 15.28 32.06
CA ILE A 138 5.49 14.50 31.01
C ILE A 138 3.99 14.83 31.05
N ALA A 139 3.58 15.89 30.35
CA ALA A 139 2.18 16.30 30.28
C ALA A 139 1.41 15.68 29.09
N SER A 140 2.13 15.11 28.12
CA SER A 140 1.56 14.53 26.90
C SER A 140 2.49 13.46 26.35
N LEU A 141 1.96 12.58 25.49
CA LEU A 141 2.76 11.57 24.80
C LEU A 141 3.87 12.21 23.94
N GLU A 142 3.63 13.41 23.42
CA GLU A 142 4.64 14.19 22.71
C GLU A 142 5.76 14.69 23.63
N ALA A 143 5.43 15.13 24.85
CA ALA A 143 6.42 15.52 25.85
C ALA A 143 7.29 14.32 26.28
N LEU A 144 6.70 13.13 26.43
CA LEU A 144 7.46 11.89 26.68
C LEU A 144 8.44 11.63 25.53
N ARG A 145 7.95 11.62 24.28
CA ARG A 145 8.80 11.37 23.10
C ARG A 145 9.92 12.40 22.95
N GLY A 146 9.62 13.68 23.17
CA GLY A 146 10.62 14.75 23.14
C GLY A 146 11.72 14.55 24.19
N ALA A 147 11.35 14.12 25.39
CA ALA A 147 12.32 13.83 26.45
C ALA A 147 13.16 12.59 26.15
N LEU A 148 12.57 11.55 25.55
CA LEU A 148 13.29 10.36 25.09
C LEU A 148 14.27 10.71 23.97
N GLY A 149 13.87 11.55 23.01
CA GLY A 149 14.70 11.94 21.86
C GLY A 149 15.81 12.93 22.17
N ALA A 150 15.73 13.65 23.29
CA ALA A 150 16.77 14.57 23.73
C ALA A 150 17.91 13.86 24.49
N SER A 151 17.76 12.58 24.81
CA SER A 151 18.74 11.81 25.59
C SER A 151 19.66 11.00 24.68
N GLU A 152 20.98 11.08 24.93
CA GLU A 152 21.98 10.22 24.26
C GLU A 152 22.15 8.86 24.96
N GLY A 153 21.38 8.59 26.02
CA GLY A 153 21.43 7.34 26.79
C GLY A 153 20.16 7.15 27.63
N ASP A 154 20.28 6.38 28.72
CA ASP A 154 19.16 6.06 29.61
C ASP A 154 18.43 7.32 30.10
N VAL A 155 17.11 7.22 30.15
CA VAL A 155 16.21 8.29 30.57
C VAL A 155 15.63 7.94 31.92
N ALA A 156 15.84 8.83 32.88
CA ALA A 156 15.29 8.71 34.20
C ALA A 156 13.80 9.09 34.19
N ILE A 157 12.93 8.11 34.34
CA ILE A 157 11.49 8.29 34.43
C ILE A 157 11.08 8.30 35.91
N GLU A 158 10.47 9.40 36.35
CA GLU A 158 9.74 9.46 37.61
C GLU A 158 8.30 9.05 37.36
N LEU A 159 7.87 7.96 37.99
CA LEU A 159 6.52 7.40 37.86
C LEU A 159 5.83 7.30 39.21
N ARG A 160 4.50 7.29 39.19
CA ARG A 160 3.65 7.06 40.36
C ARG A 160 3.02 5.69 40.28
N ARG A 161 3.25 4.88 41.31
CA ARG A 161 2.69 3.53 41.47
C ARG A 161 1.86 3.48 42.75
N GLY A 162 0.53 3.50 42.60
CA GLY A 162 -0.36 3.76 43.72
C GLY A 162 -0.09 5.13 44.34
N ASP A 163 0.32 5.16 45.61
CA ASP A 163 0.67 6.39 46.34
C ASP A 163 2.18 6.69 46.37
N ALA A 164 3.02 5.77 45.88
CA ALA A 164 4.47 5.93 45.87
C ALA A 164 4.95 6.60 44.57
N ILE A 165 6.00 7.43 44.68
CA ILE A 165 6.76 7.93 43.53
C ILE A 165 8.05 7.15 43.46
N GLU A 166 8.29 6.52 42.32
CA GLU A 166 9.47 5.71 42.02
C GLU A 166 10.23 6.35 40.85
N ARG A 167 11.54 6.10 40.79
CA ARG A 167 12.39 6.52 39.69
C ARG A 167 13.00 5.27 39.06
N VAL A 168 12.81 5.14 37.75
CA VAL A 168 13.36 4.05 36.94
C VAL A 168 14.19 4.63 35.80
N GLU A 169 15.26 3.95 35.42
CA GLU A 169 16.07 4.32 34.27
C GLU A 169 15.64 3.45 33.09
N VAL A 170 15.34 4.08 31.95
CA VAL A 170 14.80 3.39 30.78
C VAL A 170 15.67 3.72 29.57
N ALA A 171 16.18 2.72 28.87
CA ALA A 171 16.96 2.90 27.65
C ALA A 171 16.02 3.06 26.43
N PRO A 172 15.84 4.28 25.87
CA PRO A 172 15.01 4.46 24.68
C PRO A 172 15.56 3.68 23.48
N VAL A 173 14.66 3.17 22.62
CA VAL A 173 15.01 2.50 21.37
C VAL A 173 14.43 3.29 20.19
N GLU A 174 15.24 3.51 19.15
CA GLU A 174 14.80 4.17 17.93
C GLU A 174 13.93 3.25 17.04
N GLY A 175 12.94 3.83 16.35
CA GLY A 175 12.09 3.12 15.41
C GLY A 175 10.85 2.44 16.01
N ALA A 176 10.25 1.53 15.24
CA ALA A 176 9.14 0.72 15.71
C ALA A 176 9.66 -0.23 16.79
N LEU A 177 9.10 -0.15 17.99
CA LEU A 177 9.07 -1.27 18.92
C LEU A 177 8.09 -2.31 18.35
N GLY A 178 8.39 -2.83 17.16
CA GLY A 178 8.04 -4.21 16.88
C GLY A 178 8.71 -4.98 18.01
N ALA A 179 7.93 -5.83 18.68
CA ALA A 179 8.45 -6.65 19.75
C ALA A 179 9.85 -7.10 19.33
N ARG A 180 10.86 -6.75 20.14
CA ARG A 180 12.04 -7.60 20.24
C ARG A 180 11.43 -8.91 20.72
N GLU A 181 10.88 -9.69 19.78
CA GLU A 181 10.37 -11.01 20.05
C GLU A 181 11.63 -11.79 20.35
N ARG A 182 12.07 -11.68 21.60
CA ARG A 182 12.92 -12.69 22.20
C ARG A 182 12.22 -13.98 21.85
N CYS A 183 12.95 -14.84 21.17
CA CYS A 183 12.46 -16.09 20.66
C CYS A 183 11.88 -16.92 21.82
N GLY A 184 10.57 -16.79 22.07
CA GLY A 184 10.00 -17.16 23.37
C GLY A 184 8.49 -17.25 23.44
N GLU A 185 7.74 -16.29 22.89
CA GLU A 185 6.28 -16.25 23.10
C GLU A 185 5.47 -15.87 21.84
N VAL A 186 5.65 -16.56 20.71
CA VAL A 186 4.62 -16.54 19.66
C VAL A 186 3.42 -17.34 20.17
N ARG A 187 2.38 -16.65 20.66
CA ARG A 187 1.16 -17.28 21.17
C ARG A 187 0.27 -17.65 19.98
N ALA A 188 -0.53 -18.70 20.12
CA ALA A 188 -1.48 -19.09 19.07
C ALA A 188 -2.50 -17.98 18.72
N ALA A 189 -2.70 -17.02 19.63
CA ALA A 189 -3.52 -15.83 19.40
C ALA A 189 -2.91 -14.86 18.38
N ASP A 190 -1.57 -14.78 18.30
CA ASP A 190 -0.85 -13.88 17.37
C ASP A 190 -0.90 -14.40 15.92
N LEU A 191 -1.26 -15.68 15.75
CA LEU A 191 -1.50 -16.32 14.46
C LEU A 191 -2.93 -16.09 13.92
N VAL A 192 -3.83 -15.54 14.74
CA VAL A 192 -5.22 -15.31 14.36
C VAL A 192 -5.35 -13.90 13.77
N PRO A 193 -5.86 -13.76 12.53
CA PRO A 193 -6.07 -12.44 11.94
C PRO A 193 -6.95 -11.57 12.83
N GLY A 194 -6.53 -10.33 13.06
CA GLY A 194 -7.33 -9.34 13.78
C GLY A 194 -8.69 -9.08 13.13
N LEU A 195 -9.61 -8.48 13.88
CA LEU A 195 -10.99 -8.21 13.41
C LEU A 195 -11.02 -7.43 12.08
N GLY A 196 -10.11 -6.47 11.89
CA GLY A 196 -9.98 -5.71 10.64
C GLY A 196 -9.68 -6.61 9.43
N SER A 197 -8.74 -7.54 9.59
CA SER A 197 -8.40 -8.50 8.54
C SER A 197 -9.56 -9.45 8.25
N LEU A 198 -10.29 -9.91 9.28
CA LEU A 198 -11.49 -10.73 9.10
C LEU A 198 -12.57 -10.00 8.28
N VAL A 199 -12.76 -8.69 8.51
CA VAL A 199 -13.68 -7.87 7.71
C VAL A 199 -13.21 -7.78 6.26
N SER A 200 -11.94 -7.47 6.02
CA SER A 200 -11.35 -7.41 4.68
C SER A 200 -11.50 -8.75 3.93
N TYR A 201 -11.22 -9.88 4.59
CA TYR A 201 -11.43 -11.22 4.03
C TYR A 201 -12.91 -11.53 3.78
N GLY A 202 -13.81 -11.12 4.68
CA GLY A 202 -15.25 -11.27 4.51
C GLY A 202 -15.77 -10.53 3.28
N VAL A 203 -15.31 -9.29 3.07
CA VAL A 203 -15.65 -8.50 1.87
C VAL A 203 -15.16 -9.18 0.60
N VAL A 204 -13.92 -9.67 0.59
CA VAL A 204 -13.35 -10.40 -0.56
C VAL A 204 -14.14 -11.68 -0.84
N LEU A 205 -14.51 -12.44 0.19
CA LEU A 205 -15.29 -13.68 0.06
C LEU A 205 -16.70 -13.41 -0.52
N LEU A 206 -17.42 -12.42 0.02
CA LEU A 206 -18.74 -12.04 -0.46
C LEU A 206 -18.68 -11.51 -1.90
N GLY A 207 -17.66 -10.68 -2.20
CA GLY A 207 -17.39 -10.19 -3.55
C GLY A 207 -17.10 -11.32 -4.52
N ALA A 208 -16.25 -12.28 -4.13
CA ALA A 208 -15.96 -13.49 -4.90
C ALA A 208 -17.26 -14.28 -5.17
N MET A 209 -18.08 -14.53 -4.14
CA MET A 209 -19.34 -15.26 -4.32
C MET A 209 -20.29 -14.53 -5.29
N ALA A 210 -20.43 -13.21 -5.17
CA ALA A 210 -21.24 -12.42 -6.09
C ALA A 210 -20.73 -12.49 -7.53
N LEU A 211 -19.41 -12.40 -7.72
CA LEU A 211 -18.76 -12.53 -9.02
C LEU A 211 -18.94 -13.92 -9.61
N ALA A 212 -18.82 -14.98 -8.80
CA ALA A 212 -19.03 -16.36 -9.22
C ALA A 212 -20.46 -16.57 -9.74
N VAL A 213 -21.46 -16.07 -9.01
CA VAL A 213 -22.87 -16.10 -9.42
C VAL A 213 -23.07 -15.33 -10.73
N LEU A 214 -22.46 -14.16 -10.87
CA LEU A 214 -22.55 -13.36 -12.09
C LEU A 214 -21.92 -14.07 -13.30
N GLY A 215 -20.74 -14.68 -13.12
CA GLY A 215 -20.07 -15.47 -14.15
C GLY A 215 -20.91 -16.66 -14.58
N TRP A 216 -21.49 -17.39 -13.62
CA TRP A 216 -22.41 -18.50 -13.88
C TRP A 216 -23.65 -18.04 -14.68
N ARG A 217 -24.29 -16.93 -14.28
CA ARG A 217 -25.43 -16.36 -15.00
C ARG A 217 -25.11 -15.93 -16.43
N ARG A 218 -23.86 -15.56 -16.71
CA ARG A 218 -23.37 -15.21 -18.06
C ARG A 218 -22.79 -16.38 -18.84
N GLY A 219 -22.88 -17.61 -18.31
CA GLY A 219 -22.36 -18.81 -18.97
C GLY A 219 -20.83 -18.87 -19.01
N VAL A 220 -20.13 -18.03 -18.24
CA VAL A 220 -18.67 -18.04 -18.15
C VAL A 220 -18.24 -19.16 -17.21
N ARG A 221 -17.61 -20.19 -17.77
CA ARG A 221 -17.09 -21.34 -17.00
C ARG A 221 -15.88 -20.94 -16.14
N GLY A 222 -15.64 -21.72 -15.10
CA GLY A 222 -14.43 -21.60 -14.26
C GLY A 222 -14.51 -20.60 -13.10
N GLY A 223 -15.64 -19.91 -12.89
CA GLY A 223 -15.74 -18.83 -11.89
C GLY A 223 -15.35 -19.21 -10.47
N VAL A 224 -15.96 -20.25 -9.88
CA VAL A 224 -15.62 -20.68 -8.51
C VAL A 224 -14.15 -21.11 -8.41
N PRO A 225 -13.62 -22.02 -9.26
CA PRO A 225 -12.20 -22.38 -9.24
C PRO A 225 -11.23 -21.20 -9.37
N THR A 226 -11.55 -20.17 -10.16
CA THR A 226 -10.73 -18.97 -10.32
C THR A 226 -10.67 -18.12 -9.04
N LEU A 227 -11.74 -18.11 -8.25
CA LEU A 227 -11.87 -17.24 -7.08
C LEU A 227 -11.40 -17.90 -5.79
N VAL A 228 -11.40 -19.23 -5.70
CA VAL A 228 -10.91 -19.97 -4.52
C VAL A 228 -9.49 -19.56 -4.10
N PRO A 229 -8.51 -19.40 -5.02
CA PRO A 229 -7.17 -18.93 -4.69
C PRO A 229 -7.12 -17.61 -3.88
N PHE A 230 -8.04 -16.68 -4.14
CA PHE A 230 -8.08 -15.37 -3.47
C PHE A 230 -8.57 -15.43 -2.03
N VAL A 231 -9.24 -16.51 -1.66
CA VAL A 231 -9.72 -16.76 -0.29
C VAL A 231 -8.77 -17.70 0.44
N ALA A 232 -8.19 -18.67 -0.27
CA ALA A 232 -7.38 -19.73 0.34
C ALA A 232 -5.90 -19.36 0.48
N ILE A 233 -5.30 -18.72 -0.53
CA ILE A 233 -3.84 -18.52 -0.57
C ILE A 233 -3.36 -17.51 0.49
N PRO A 234 -3.97 -16.31 0.66
CA PRO A 234 -3.49 -15.36 1.65
C PRO A 234 -3.42 -15.93 3.09
N PRO A 235 -4.46 -16.58 3.65
CA PRO A 235 -4.37 -17.13 5.00
C PRO A 235 -3.41 -18.33 5.10
N LEU A 236 -3.29 -19.15 4.04
CA LEU A 236 -2.31 -20.23 4.00
C LEU A 236 -0.87 -19.70 3.95
N GLY A 237 -0.63 -18.66 3.16
CA GLY A 237 0.66 -17.98 3.08
C GLY A 237 1.06 -17.37 4.42
N ALA A 238 0.12 -16.70 5.10
CA ALA A 238 0.33 -16.18 6.45
C ALA A 238 0.66 -17.30 7.45
N LEU A 239 -0.14 -18.37 7.48
CA LEU A 239 0.09 -19.52 8.37
C LEU A 239 1.47 -20.16 8.14
N VAL A 240 1.87 -20.35 6.88
CA VAL A 240 3.18 -20.91 6.55
C VAL A 240 4.31 -19.94 6.90
N GLY A 241 4.15 -18.64 6.61
CA GLY A 241 5.11 -17.61 7.00
C GLY A 241 5.36 -17.59 8.50
N SER A 242 4.29 -17.58 9.31
CA SER A 242 4.41 -17.65 10.76
C SER A 242 5.03 -18.98 11.24
N GLY A 243 4.71 -20.10 10.60
CA GLY A 243 5.35 -21.39 10.90
C GLY A 243 6.86 -21.38 10.60
N ILE A 244 7.27 -20.72 9.52
CA ILE A 244 8.68 -20.53 9.16
C ILE A 244 9.36 -19.60 10.18
N ALA A 245 8.70 -18.53 10.62
CA ALA A 245 9.21 -17.63 11.66
C ALA A 245 9.50 -18.40 12.95
N VAL A 246 8.52 -19.17 13.45
CA VAL A 246 8.68 -20.01 14.66
C VAL A 246 9.82 -21.02 14.52
N LEU A 247 9.97 -21.63 13.34
CA LEU A 247 11.05 -22.58 13.08
C LEU A 247 12.41 -21.89 13.02
N ALA A 248 12.52 -20.78 12.28
CA ALA A 248 13.75 -19.99 12.17
C ALA A 248 14.21 -19.53 13.55
N CYS A 249 13.28 -19.04 14.37
CA CYS A 249 13.50 -18.64 15.75
C CYS A 249 14.01 -19.77 16.66
N ARG A 250 13.59 -21.02 16.42
CA ARG A 250 14.08 -22.20 17.17
C ARG A 250 15.49 -22.64 16.81
N PHE A 251 15.97 -22.31 15.61
CA PHE A 251 17.17 -22.94 15.02
C PHE A 251 18.23 -21.95 14.51
N GLY A 252 17.90 -20.65 14.40
CA GLY A 252 18.77 -19.58 13.96
C GLY A 252 18.60 -18.35 14.86
N GLY A 253 19.66 -17.56 15.03
CA GLY A 253 19.63 -16.37 15.87
C GLY A 253 18.53 -15.38 15.47
N GLU A 254 18.16 -14.52 16.42
CA GLU A 254 17.00 -13.61 16.36
C GLU A 254 17.08 -12.59 15.20
N ASP A 255 18.28 -12.34 14.66
CA ASP A 255 18.57 -11.23 13.73
C ASP A 255 18.00 -11.36 12.30
N LEU A 256 17.50 -12.53 11.89
CA LEU A 256 17.01 -12.77 10.50
C LEU A 256 15.69 -13.54 10.42
N VAL A 257 15.02 -13.74 11.55
CA VAL A 257 13.80 -14.57 11.64
C VAL A 257 12.69 -13.99 10.75
N LEU A 258 12.48 -12.68 10.82
CA LEU A 258 11.44 -11.98 10.07
C LEU A 258 11.68 -12.07 8.55
N GLU A 259 12.92 -11.87 8.11
CA GLU A 259 13.28 -11.90 6.69
C GLU A 259 13.16 -13.32 6.12
N ILE A 260 13.54 -14.35 6.89
CA ILE A 260 13.37 -15.75 6.48
C ILE A 260 11.87 -16.09 6.37
N ALA A 261 11.06 -15.65 7.34
CA ALA A 261 9.62 -15.85 7.33
C ALA A 261 8.96 -15.18 6.12
N LEU A 262 9.29 -13.91 5.87
CA LEU A 262 8.79 -13.13 4.75
C LEU A 262 9.20 -13.77 3.41
N LEU A 263 10.48 -14.11 3.23
CA LEU A 263 10.95 -14.76 2.02
C LEU A 263 10.24 -16.10 1.80
N GLY A 264 10.07 -16.87 2.87
CA GLY A 264 9.36 -18.15 2.86
C GLY A 264 7.90 -18.02 2.45
N SER A 265 7.16 -17.07 3.03
CA SER A 265 5.76 -16.83 2.67
C SER A 265 5.61 -16.40 1.21
N GLU A 266 6.52 -15.57 0.70
CA GLU A 266 6.49 -15.12 -0.69
C GLU A 266 6.78 -16.26 -1.68
N ILE A 267 7.73 -17.14 -1.37
CA ILE A 267 7.98 -18.34 -2.18
C ILE A 267 6.73 -19.21 -2.26
N VAL A 268 6.05 -19.41 -1.12
CA VAL A 268 4.82 -20.21 -1.04
C VAL A 268 3.70 -19.56 -1.84
N LEU A 269 3.51 -18.24 -1.72
CA LEU A 269 2.57 -17.48 -2.52
C LEU A 269 2.81 -17.69 -4.02
N VAL A 270 4.05 -17.50 -4.48
CA VAL A 270 4.43 -17.69 -5.89
C VAL A 270 4.12 -19.11 -6.36
N ALA A 271 4.50 -20.13 -5.58
CA ALA A 271 4.28 -21.53 -5.92
C ALA A 271 2.78 -21.86 -6.03
N MET A 272 1.98 -21.41 -5.06
CA MET A 272 0.53 -21.63 -5.05
C MET A 272 -0.16 -20.88 -6.19
N ALA A 273 0.24 -19.63 -6.45
CA ALA A 273 -0.28 -18.81 -7.53
C ALA A 273 0.05 -19.43 -8.90
N ALA A 274 1.29 -19.88 -9.11
CA ALA A 274 1.71 -20.57 -10.32
C ALA A 274 0.92 -21.87 -10.54
N GLY A 275 0.72 -22.66 -9.48
CA GLY A 275 -0.11 -23.86 -9.52
C GLY A 275 -1.57 -23.56 -9.88
N ALA A 276 -2.15 -22.51 -9.31
CA ALA A 276 -3.51 -22.07 -9.61
C ALA A 276 -3.65 -21.61 -11.07
N VAL A 277 -2.71 -20.81 -11.57
CA VAL A 277 -2.66 -20.37 -12.98
C VAL A 277 -2.50 -21.56 -13.93
N TRP A 278 -1.61 -22.50 -13.61
CA TRP A 278 -1.42 -23.72 -14.40
C TRP A 278 -2.68 -24.60 -14.44
N LEU A 279 -3.37 -24.73 -13.32
CA LEU A 279 -4.60 -25.50 -13.25
C LEU A 279 -5.74 -24.80 -14.02
N ALA A 280 -5.82 -23.47 -13.93
CA ALA A 280 -6.79 -22.67 -14.66
C ALA A 280 -6.53 -22.70 -16.16
N SER A 281 -5.28 -22.60 -16.61
CA SER A 281 -4.93 -22.60 -18.04
C SER A 281 -5.32 -23.91 -18.75
N ARG A 282 -5.38 -25.03 -18.01
CA ARG A 282 -5.91 -26.31 -18.54
C ARG A 282 -7.42 -26.36 -18.70
N ARG A 283 -8.16 -25.50 -18.00
CA ARG A 283 -9.63 -25.47 -17.99
C ARG A 283 -10.20 -24.30 -18.77
N TRP A 284 -9.37 -23.31 -19.11
CA TRP A 284 -9.81 -22.10 -19.75
C TRP A 284 -9.88 -22.25 -21.25
N GLU A 285 -11.06 -21.96 -21.80
CA GLU A 285 -11.26 -21.84 -23.24
C GLU A 285 -11.44 -20.37 -23.62
N GLY A 286 -10.80 -19.96 -24.73
CA GLY A 286 -10.93 -18.63 -25.34
C GLY A 286 -9.87 -17.61 -24.91
N ASP A 287 -9.59 -16.66 -25.79
CA ASP A 287 -8.61 -15.61 -25.56
C ASP A 287 -9.07 -14.61 -24.48
N THR A 288 -8.09 -13.91 -23.90
CA THR A 288 -8.38 -12.80 -22.98
C THR A 288 -8.76 -11.58 -23.82
N PRO A 289 -9.92 -10.94 -23.57
CA PRO A 289 -10.30 -9.73 -24.29
C PRO A 289 -9.24 -8.64 -24.14
N THR A 290 -8.87 -7.98 -25.23
CA THR A 290 -8.01 -6.79 -25.18
C THR A 290 -8.81 -5.56 -24.78
N LEU A 291 -8.11 -4.56 -24.25
CA LEU A 291 -8.75 -3.29 -23.90
C LEU A 291 -9.24 -2.57 -25.16
N ASP A 292 -10.51 -2.14 -25.16
CA ASP A 292 -11.18 -1.44 -26.28
C ASP A 292 -11.18 -2.21 -27.62
N GLY A 293 -10.82 -3.51 -27.63
CA GLY A 293 -10.65 -4.31 -28.85
C GLY A 293 -9.36 -3.98 -29.63
N ASP A 294 -8.49 -3.15 -29.08
CA ASP A 294 -7.21 -2.78 -29.71
C ASP A 294 -6.24 -3.98 -29.73
N PRO A 295 -5.34 -4.09 -30.73
CA PRO A 295 -4.30 -5.09 -30.71
C PRO A 295 -3.35 -4.91 -29.51
N PRO A 296 -2.69 -5.98 -29.04
CA PRO A 296 -1.71 -5.90 -27.97
C PRO A 296 -0.56 -4.94 -28.33
N MET A 297 -0.12 -4.14 -27.35
CA MET A 297 1.07 -3.31 -27.46
C MET A 297 2.33 -4.08 -27.05
N SER A 298 3.48 -3.67 -27.58
CA SER A 298 4.76 -4.23 -27.17
C SER A 298 5.02 -4.01 -25.67
N VAL A 299 5.60 -5.01 -25.02
CA VAL A 299 5.91 -4.98 -23.58
C VAL A 299 6.71 -3.73 -23.18
N PRO A 300 7.81 -3.35 -23.86
CA PRO A 300 8.58 -2.16 -23.46
C PRO A 300 7.75 -0.88 -23.47
N ARG A 301 6.84 -0.73 -24.43
CA ARG A 301 5.97 0.45 -24.52
C ARG A 301 4.95 0.48 -23.39
N VAL A 302 4.36 -0.67 -23.05
CA VAL A 302 3.42 -0.79 -21.92
C VAL A 302 4.13 -0.48 -20.61
N VAL A 303 5.33 -1.00 -20.40
CA VAL A 303 6.14 -0.72 -19.19
C VAL A 303 6.46 0.76 -19.08
N ALA A 304 6.98 1.39 -20.15
CA ALA A 304 7.32 2.82 -20.15
C ALA A 304 6.09 3.70 -19.84
N LEU A 305 4.95 3.43 -20.49
CA LEU A 305 3.71 4.15 -20.23
C LEU A 305 3.18 3.88 -18.82
N GLY A 306 3.26 2.64 -18.34
CA GLY A 306 2.80 2.26 -17.00
C GLY A 306 3.60 2.96 -15.89
N VAL A 307 4.93 2.98 -16.00
CA VAL A 307 5.80 3.72 -15.07
C VAL A 307 5.48 5.21 -15.09
N MET A 308 5.32 5.80 -16.28
CA MET A 308 4.91 7.20 -16.41
C MET A 308 3.52 7.46 -15.79
N TYR A 309 2.55 6.55 -15.97
CA TYR A 309 1.24 6.66 -15.35
C TYR A 309 1.33 6.61 -13.83
N VAL A 310 2.13 5.69 -13.25
CA VAL A 310 2.33 5.66 -11.80
C VAL A 310 3.02 6.95 -11.32
N ALA A 311 4.12 7.36 -11.95
CA ALA A 311 4.90 8.53 -11.54
C ALA A 311 4.08 9.83 -11.57
N THR A 312 3.17 9.97 -12.52
CA THR A 312 2.28 11.14 -12.64
C THR A 312 1.02 11.02 -11.78
N TRP A 313 0.57 9.80 -11.46
CA TRP A 313 -0.62 9.56 -10.67
C TRP A 313 -0.39 9.67 -9.17
N VAL A 314 0.74 9.19 -8.66
CA VAL A 314 1.05 9.19 -7.21
C VAL A 314 0.88 10.58 -6.57
N PRO A 315 1.42 11.69 -7.13
CA PRO A 315 1.20 13.03 -6.55
C PRO A 315 -0.28 13.42 -6.46
N ARG A 316 -1.11 13.02 -7.43
CA ARG A 316 -2.56 13.27 -7.41
C ARG A 316 -3.24 12.48 -6.31
N VAL A 317 -2.90 11.20 -6.16
CA VAL A 317 -3.44 10.35 -5.10
C VAL A 317 -3.13 10.93 -3.73
N LEU A 318 -1.89 11.36 -3.50
CA LEU A 318 -1.48 11.95 -2.22
C LEU A 318 -2.34 13.17 -1.86
N VAL A 319 -2.55 14.09 -2.81
CA VAL A 319 -3.41 15.27 -2.61
C VAL A 319 -4.87 14.84 -2.39
N LEU A 320 -5.42 13.99 -3.25
CA LEU A 320 -6.83 13.59 -3.20
C LEU A 320 -7.17 12.73 -1.98
N ALA A 321 -6.18 12.06 -1.39
CA ALA A 321 -6.36 11.27 -0.18
C ALA A 321 -6.32 12.13 1.09
N MET A 322 -5.78 13.36 1.06
CA MET A 322 -5.70 14.23 2.25
C MET A 322 -7.04 14.40 2.99
N PRO A 323 -8.15 14.73 2.31
CA PRO A 323 -9.44 14.91 3.00
C PRO A 323 -9.93 13.60 3.63
N LEU A 324 -9.61 12.45 3.03
CA LEU A 324 -9.98 11.14 3.55
C LEU A 324 -9.16 10.79 4.79
N PHE A 325 -7.85 11.04 4.79
CA PHE A 325 -7.01 10.87 5.98
C PHE A 325 -7.44 11.80 7.12
N ALA A 326 -7.76 13.05 6.81
CA ALA A 326 -8.30 14.01 7.76
C ALA A 326 -9.62 13.52 8.38
N ALA A 327 -10.56 13.03 7.56
CA ALA A 327 -11.82 12.49 8.02
C ALA A 327 -11.64 11.22 8.86
N ALA A 328 -10.73 10.32 8.46
CA ALA A 328 -10.42 9.11 9.21
C ALA A 328 -9.89 9.45 10.62
N ARG A 329 -8.94 10.37 10.72
CA ARG A 329 -8.45 10.87 12.02
C ARG A 329 -9.56 11.50 12.87
N ALA A 330 -10.43 12.32 12.26
CA ALA A 330 -11.55 12.92 12.98
C ALA A 330 -12.53 11.88 13.54
N LEU A 331 -12.56 10.68 12.95
CA LEU A 331 -13.34 9.53 13.42
C LEU A 331 -12.57 8.60 14.37
N GLY A 332 -11.35 8.97 14.78
CA GLY A 332 -10.48 8.12 15.61
C GLY A 332 -9.92 6.90 14.87
N VAL A 333 -9.96 6.90 13.52
CA VAL A 333 -9.33 5.86 12.70
C VAL A 333 -7.89 6.27 12.44
N GLU A 334 -6.99 5.82 13.30
CA GLU A 334 -5.55 5.94 13.06
C GLU A 334 -5.11 4.97 11.95
N GLY A 335 -4.14 5.36 11.13
CA GLY A 335 -3.78 4.57 9.95
C GLY A 335 -2.54 5.06 9.22
N GLY A 336 -1.38 4.66 9.73
CA GLY A 336 -0.15 4.49 8.94
C GLY A 336 0.05 3.01 8.59
N SER A 337 0.98 2.69 7.69
CA SER A 337 1.37 1.31 7.44
C SER A 337 2.37 0.86 8.53
N GLU A 338 1.88 0.29 9.62
CA GLU A 338 2.71 -0.29 10.69
C GLU A 338 3.72 -1.30 10.10
N ALA A 339 3.25 -2.16 9.20
CA ALA A 339 4.09 -3.14 8.50
C ALA A 339 5.21 -2.52 7.66
N LEU A 340 5.02 -1.34 7.08
CA LEU A 340 6.07 -0.69 6.29
C LEU A 340 7.14 -0.08 7.22
N GLY A 341 6.73 0.47 8.36
CA GLY A 341 7.67 0.95 9.38
C GLY A 341 8.50 -0.19 10.00
N GLU A 342 7.87 -1.34 10.22
CA GLU A 342 8.54 -2.56 10.71
C GLU A 342 9.46 -3.20 9.66
N VAL A 343 9.13 -3.13 8.36
CA VAL A 343 9.95 -3.67 7.26
C VAL A 343 11.07 -2.71 6.83
N LEU A 344 10.99 -1.42 7.16
CA LEU A 344 12.00 -0.44 6.77
C LEU A 344 12.83 0.10 7.94
N GLY A 345 12.36 -0.01 9.18
CA GLY A 345 13.06 0.56 10.34
C GLY A 345 14.26 -0.25 10.82
N GLY A 346 15.19 0.44 11.48
CA GLY A 346 16.30 -0.12 12.27
C GLY A 346 17.61 -0.35 11.49
N ASP A 347 18.71 -0.44 12.23
CA ASP A 347 20.02 -0.86 11.71
C ASP A 347 19.98 -2.34 11.32
N ARG A 348 19.95 -2.63 10.01
CA ARG A 348 19.87 -3.99 9.48
C ARG A 348 21.19 -4.49 8.90
N ALA A 349 21.46 -5.78 9.11
CA ALA A 349 22.54 -6.45 8.41
C ALA A 349 22.30 -6.38 6.87
N PRO A 350 23.35 -6.22 6.04
CA PRO A 350 23.19 -6.13 4.59
C PRO A 350 22.42 -7.31 3.97
N ILE A 351 22.53 -8.50 4.57
CA ILE A 351 21.79 -9.69 4.12
C ILE A 351 20.28 -9.56 4.32
N ALA A 352 19.83 -8.96 5.43
CA ALA A 352 18.43 -8.73 5.73
C ALA A 352 17.80 -7.77 4.71
N LEU A 353 18.55 -6.73 4.32
CA LEU A 353 18.14 -5.79 3.27
C LEU A 353 17.97 -6.51 1.92
N VAL A 354 18.94 -7.35 1.54
CA VAL A 354 18.86 -8.13 0.29
C VAL A 354 17.65 -9.05 0.30
N MET A 355 17.39 -9.74 1.41
CA MET A 355 16.23 -10.63 1.54
C MET A 355 14.90 -9.88 1.44
N THR A 356 14.79 -8.73 2.12
CA THR A 356 13.61 -7.86 2.05
C THR A 356 13.38 -7.38 0.61
N PHE A 357 14.44 -7.00 -0.10
CA PHE A 357 14.33 -6.56 -1.49
C PHE A 357 13.91 -7.70 -2.42
N VAL A 358 14.47 -8.91 -2.25
CA VAL A 358 14.08 -10.08 -3.04
C VAL A 358 12.61 -10.45 -2.77
N ALA A 359 12.19 -10.46 -1.51
CA ALA A 359 10.81 -10.74 -1.14
C ALA A 359 9.85 -9.68 -1.73
N GLY A 360 10.05 -8.40 -1.41
CA GLY A 360 9.12 -7.33 -1.76
C GLY A 360 9.21 -6.80 -3.20
N ALA A 361 10.39 -6.79 -3.83
CA ALA A 361 10.56 -6.26 -5.19
C ALA A 361 10.55 -7.32 -6.29
N VAL A 362 10.67 -8.61 -5.94
CA VAL A 362 10.71 -9.71 -6.93
C VAL A 362 9.61 -10.73 -6.68
N LEU A 363 9.60 -11.39 -5.52
CA LEU A 363 8.68 -12.50 -5.27
C LEU A 363 7.23 -12.04 -5.09
N ALA A 364 7.00 -10.99 -4.31
CA ALA A 364 5.65 -10.42 -4.12
C ALA A 364 5.04 -9.98 -5.46
N PRO A 365 5.69 -9.15 -6.30
CA PRO A 365 5.20 -8.85 -7.64
C PRO A 365 4.93 -10.09 -8.50
N LEU A 366 5.79 -11.11 -8.43
CA LEU A 366 5.58 -12.33 -9.19
C LEU A 366 4.32 -13.08 -8.74
N GLY A 367 4.17 -13.32 -7.45
CA GLY A 367 3.04 -14.06 -6.87
C GLY A 367 1.71 -13.33 -7.04
N GLU A 368 1.71 -12.03 -6.73
CA GLU A 368 0.53 -11.19 -6.85
C GLU A 368 0.08 -11.02 -8.30
N GLU A 369 1.00 -10.78 -9.25
CA GLU A 369 0.62 -10.65 -10.65
C GLU A 369 0.15 -11.97 -11.26
N LEU A 370 0.67 -13.12 -10.81
CA LEU A 370 0.15 -14.43 -11.20
C LEU A 370 -1.31 -14.58 -10.77
N LEU A 371 -1.65 -14.23 -9.52
CA LEU A 371 -3.03 -14.27 -9.05
C LEU A 371 -3.88 -13.24 -9.79
N PHE A 372 -3.58 -11.96 -9.65
CA PHE A 372 -4.47 -10.91 -10.12
C PHE A 372 -4.50 -10.81 -11.65
N ARG A 373 -3.33 -10.82 -12.32
CA ARG A 373 -3.24 -10.54 -13.76
C ARG A 373 -3.17 -11.83 -14.57
N GLY A 374 -2.72 -12.93 -13.97
CA GLY A 374 -2.74 -14.28 -14.56
C GLY A 374 -4.10 -14.94 -14.45
N LEU A 375 -4.76 -14.84 -13.29
CA LEU A 375 -5.99 -15.57 -13.02
C LEU A 375 -7.23 -14.67 -12.94
N LEU A 376 -7.24 -13.57 -12.19
CA LEU A 376 -8.47 -12.81 -11.96
C LEU A 376 -8.88 -11.93 -13.14
N VAL A 377 -7.99 -11.06 -13.62
CA VAL A 377 -8.29 -10.07 -14.67
C VAL A 377 -8.78 -10.74 -15.96
N PRO A 378 -8.14 -11.80 -16.47
CA PRO A 378 -8.64 -12.48 -17.67
C PRO A 378 -10.05 -13.04 -17.49
N TRP A 379 -10.37 -13.53 -16.29
CA TRP A 379 -11.69 -14.04 -15.98
C TRP A 379 -12.74 -12.95 -15.88
N LEU A 380 -12.44 -11.91 -15.09
CA LEU A 380 -13.32 -10.77 -14.94
C LEU A 380 -13.61 -10.11 -16.30
N ALA A 381 -12.63 -9.99 -17.19
CA ALA A 381 -12.82 -9.40 -18.51
C ALA A 381 -13.79 -10.18 -19.42
N ARG A 382 -14.09 -11.45 -19.10
CA ARG A 382 -15.12 -12.27 -19.78
C ARG A 382 -16.49 -12.18 -19.09
N VAL A 383 -16.50 -11.88 -17.79
CA VAL A 383 -17.73 -11.74 -17.00
C VAL A 383 -18.30 -10.32 -17.08
N VAL A 384 -17.44 -9.30 -17.06
CA VAL A 384 -17.74 -7.87 -17.13
C VAL A 384 -16.91 -7.22 -18.23
N THR A 385 -17.04 -5.89 -18.40
CA THR A 385 -16.21 -5.20 -19.40
C THR A 385 -14.72 -5.20 -19.00
N PRO A 386 -13.78 -5.12 -19.97
CA PRO A 386 -12.35 -4.98 -19.70
C PRO A 386 -12.01 -3.87 -18.69
N TRP A 387 -12.65 -2.71 -18.80
CA TRP A 387 -12.45 -1.61 -17.84
C TRP A 387 -13.01 -1.92 -16.45
N SER A 388 -14.19 -2.54 -16.37
CA SER A 388 -14.75 -2.99 -15.09
C SER A 388 -13.86 -4.05 -14.42
N ALA A 389 -13.24 -4.95 -15.21
CA ALA A 389 -12.31 -5.95 -14.71
C ALA A 389 -11.06 -5.32 -14.07
N ILE A 390 -10.53 -4.25 -14.68
CA ILE A 390 -9.41 -3.47 -14.11
C ILE A 390 -9.81 -2.87 -12.77
N VAL A 391 -10.97 -2.19 -12.71
CA VAL A 391 -11.43 -1.51 -11.48
C VAL A 391 -11.71 -2.50 -10.36
N VAL A 392 -12.43 -3.59 -10.64
CA VAL A 392 -12.75 -4.62 -9.65
C VAL A 392 -11.47 -5.30 -9.14
N SER A 393 -10.54 -5.65 -10.04
CA SER A 393 -9.25 -6.22 -9.65
C SER A 393 -8.45 -5.27 -8.76
N ALA A 394 -8.44 -3.97 -9.07
CA ALA A 394 -7.73 -2.95 -8.30
C ALA A 394 -8.32 -2.76 -6.89
N LEU A 395 -9.64 -2.77 -6.77
CA LEU A 395 -10.34 -2.71 -5.49
C LEU A 395 -10.02 -3.93 -4.61
N LEU A 396 -10.08 -5.15 -5.18
CA LEU A 396 -9.73 -6.37 -4.44
C LEU A 396 -8.24 -6.39 -4.05
N PHE A 397 -7.37 -5.88 -4.92
CA PHE A 397 -5.94 -5.76 -4.64
C PHE A 397 -5.68 -4.87 -3.42
N GLY A 398 -6.26 -3.66 -3.41
CA GLY A 398 -6.15 -2.77 -2.25
C GLY A 398 -6.80 -3.32 -0.98
N ALA A 399 -7.94 -4.02 -1.09
CA ALA A 399 -8.62 -4.63 0.05
C ALA A 399 -7.78 -5.73 0.73
N LEU A 400 -6.98 -6.47 -0.05
CA LEU A 400 -6.08 -7.50 0.47
C LEU A 400 -4.75 -6.95 1.01
N HIS A 401 -4.45 -5.67 0.80
CA HIS A 401 -3.30 -4.98 1.40
C HIS A 401 -3.65 -4.38 2.77
N ASP A 402 -4.27 -5.20 3.63
CA ASP A 402 -4.87 -4.73 4.89
C ASP A 402 -3.83 -4.12 5.85
N ALA A 403 -2.63 -4.70 5.87
CA ALA A 403 -1.46 -4.24 6.66
C ALA A 403 -1.00 -2.80 6.32
N HIS A 404 -1.46 -2.22 5.21
CA HIS A 404 -1.16 -0.83 4.85
C HIS A 404 -2.11 0.18 5.52
N GLY A 405 -3.11 -0.26 6.29
CA GLY A 405 -4.12 0.65 6.87
C GLY A 405 -4.77 1.52 5.79
N MET A 406 -4.90 2.82 6.04
CA MET A 406 -5.44 3.78 5.04
C MET A 406 -4.50 4.00 3.84
N ALA A 407 -3.21 3.67 3.95
CA ALA A 407 -2.28 3.72 2.81
C ALA A 407 -2.59 2.67 1.72
N ARG A 408 -3.55 1.75 1.94
CA ARG A 408 -4.03 0.79 0.93
C ARG A 408 -4.57 1.41 -0.36
N ILE A 409 -4.86 2.71 -0.35
CA ILE A 409 -5.22 3.50 -1.54
C ILE A 409 -4.06 3.50 -2.56
N GLY A 410 -2.80 3.49 -2.09
CA GLY A 410 -1.62 3.37 -2.94
C GLY A 410 -1.64 2.07 -3.76
N PRO A 411 -1.58 0.89 -3.12
CA PRO A 411 -1.73 -0.41 -3.79
C PRO A 411 -2.97 -0.50 -4.69
N MET A 412 -4.14 -0.04 -4.21
CA MET A 412 -5.37 0.00 -5.00
C MET A 412 -5.17 0.73 -6.34
N THR A 413 -4.57 1.93 -6.30
CA THR A 413 -4.41 2.74 -7.50
C THR A 413 -3.33 2.23 -8.44
N ILE A 414 -2.23 1.68 -7.92
CA ILE A 414 -1.25 0.93 -8.71
C ILE A 414 -1.94 -0.24 -9.42
N GLY A 415 -2.87 -0.90 -8.72
CA GLY A 415 -3.64 -2.02 -9.25
C GLY A 415 -4.42 -1.70 -10.54
N LEU A 416 -4.84 -0.44 -10.74
CA LEU A 416 -5.46 0.04 -11.98
C LEU A 416 -4.48 0.01 -13.15
N VAL A 417 -3.25 0.48 -12.93
CA VAL A 417 -2.18 0.52 -13.95
C VAL A 417 -1.75 -0.90 -14.31
N LEU A 418 -1.64 -1.79 -13.33
CA LEU A 418 -1.25 -3.19 -13.56
C LEU A 418 -2.34 -3.96 -14.34
N GLY A 419 -3.62 -3.73 -14.02
CA GLY A 419 -4.74 -4.27 -14.80
C GLY A 419 -4.76 -3.75 -16.24
N TRP A 420 -4.53 -2.44 -16.42
CA TRP A 420 -4.37 -1.84 -17.75
C TRP A 420 -3.19 -2.46 -18.50
N ALA A 421 -2.05 -2.62 -17.85
CA ALA A 421 -0.85 -3.20 -18.47
C ALA A 421 -1.12 -4.61 -18.97
N ARG A 422 -1.80 -5.44 -18.17
CA ARG A 422 -2.18 -6.81 -18.55
C ARG A 422 -3.08 -6.85 -19.79
N LEU A 423 -4.12 -6.02 -19.84
CA LEU A 423 -5.09 -6.00 -20.95
C LEU A 423 -4.59 -5.25 -22.19
N ARG A 424 -3.51 -4.46 -22.05
CA ARG A 424 -2.84 -3.82 -23.19
C ARG A 424 -1.67 -4.63 -23.75
N SER A 425 -0.91 -5.35 -22.93
CA SER A 425 0.21 -6.15 -23.41
C SER A 425 -0.20 -7.56 -23.84
N GLY A 426 -1.28 -8.10 -23.27
CA GLY A 426 -1.61 -9.52 -23.42
C GLY A 426 -0.64 -10.46 -22.69
N THR A 427 0.30 -9.95 -21.89
CA THR A 427 1.31 -10.74 -21.17
C THR A 427 1.38 -10.39 -19.68
N LEU A 428 2.00 -11.27 -18.87
CA LEU A 428 2.32 -11.01 -17.47
C LEU A 428 3.62 -10.23 -17.28
N ILE A 429 4.50 -10.22 -18.28
CA ILE A 429 5.81 -9.56 -18.20
C ILE A 429 5.65 -8.06 -17.92
N ALA A 430 4.71 -7.41 -18.62
CA ALA A 430 4.50 -5.97 -18.46
C ALA A 430 4.04 -5.57 -17.05
N PRO A 431 2.95 -6.14 -16.48
CA PRO A 431 2.55 -5.81 -15.13
C PRO A 431 3.58 -6.25 -14.07
N ILE A 432 4.22 -7.42 -14.19
CA ILE A 432 5.29 -7.84 -13.27
C ILE A 432 6.43 -6.83 -13.25
N ALA A 433 6.89 -6.37 -14.41
CA ALA A 433 7.97 -5.40 -14.50
C ALA A 433 7.57 -4.04 -13.88
N ILE A 434 6.37 -3.54 -14.18
CA ILE A 434 5.89 -2.27 -13.59
C ILE A 434 5.80 -2.41 -12.07
N HIS A 435 5.22 -3.51 -11.57
CA HIS A 435 5.05 -3.74 -10.14
C HIS A 435 6.41 -3.87 -9.43
N ALA A 436 7.34 -4.65 -9.96
CA ALA A 436 8.69 -4.78 -9.44
C ALA A 436 9.44 -3.43 -9.40
N ILE A 437 9.32 -2.60 -10.44
CA ILE A 437 9.91 -1.25 -10.46
C ILE A 437 9.31 -0.38 -9.36
N VAL A 438 7.99 -0.37 -9.22
CA VAL A 438 7.30 0.45 -8.21
C VAL A 438 7.68 0.01 -6.80
N ASN A 439 7.71 -1.30 -6.52
CA ASN A 439 8.12 -1.82 -5.22
C ASN A 439 9.59 -1.54 -4.94
N SER A 440 10.47 -1.68 -5.95
CA SER A 440 11.89 -1.32 -5.82
C SER A 440 12.06 0.15 -5.41
N ILE A 441 11.34 1.06 -6.07
CA ILE A 441 11.38 2.50 -5.75
C ILE A 441 10.83 2.75 -4.34
N ALA A 442 9.69 2.15 -4.00
CA ALA A 442 9.07 2.31 -2.69
C ALA A 442 9.97 1.82 -1.55
N LEU A 443 10.57 0.63 -1.69
CA LEU A 443 11.50 0.07 -0.72
C LEU A 443 12.78 0.93 -0.60
N THR A 444 13.30 1.43 -1.73
CA THR A 444 14.50 2.29 -1.72
C THR A 444 14.23 3.63 -1.03
N ILE A 445 13.09 4.28 -1.34
CA ILE A 445 12.69 5.52 -0.66
C ILE A 445 12.50 5.26 0.83
N GLY A 446 11.80 4.16 1.15
CA GLY A 446 11.59 3.71 2.51
C GLY A 446 12.89 3.62 3.30
N TRP A 447 13.87 2.91 2.75
CA TRP A 447 15.19 2.76 3.35
C TRP A 447 16.00 4.06 3.44
N LEU A 448 15.88 4.96 2.46
CA LEU A 448 16.58 6.26 2.50
C LEU A 448 15.97 7.25 3.50
N THR A 449 14.78 6.94 4.05
CA THR A 449 14.01 7.84 4.93
C THR A 449 13.75 7.26 6.32
N SER A 450 14.03 5.97 6.52
CA SER A 450 14.25 5.32 7.82
C SER A 450 15.61 5.68 8.36
#